data_AF-A0A7W1HEK9-F1
#
_entry.id   AF-A0A7W1HEK9-F1
#
_cell.length_a   1.000
_cell.length_b   1.000
_cell.length_c   1.000
_cell.angle_alpha   90.00
_cell.angle_beta   90.00
_cell.angle_gamma   90.00
#
_symmetry.space_group_name_H-M   'P 1'
#
loop_
_entity.id
_entity.type
_entity.pdbx_description
1 polymer ?
#
loop_
_entity_poly.entity_id
_entity_poly.type
_entity_poly.pdbx_seq_one_letter_code
_entity_poly.pdbx_strand_id
1 'polypeptide(L)'
;MSNRLSYFILFVFLGSAFSIVPAQNQTSNQTGATKQLYALFDAEWELGLKESPTFASFLGDKRYNDRWSDQSLQAIEKRQQHRIETLAALKKINRAELSASDQLNYDLFQKDYEEAVEGNKFKRYLLPITQQGGIQTIDELAQLIQFQTVKDYEDWIARMNAFPVFME
;
A
#
# COMPACT_ATOMS: atom_id res chain seq x y z
N MET A 1 69.57 -13.03 28.99
CA MET A 1 68.94 -14.35 28.74
C MET A 1 67.43 -14.17 28.68
N SER A 2 66.80 -14.57 27.56
CA SER A 2 65.35 -14.74 27.31
C SER A 2 64.50 -13.44 27.37
N ASN A 3 64.27 -12.67 26.29
CA ASN A 3 63.62 -12.94 25.00
C ASN A 3 62.27 -13.68 25.07
N ARG A 4 61.16 -12.93 25.03
CA ARG A 4 59.90 -13.35 24.38
C ARG A 4 59.34 -12.18 23.58
N LEU A 5 59.55 -12.23 22.27
CA LEU A 5 58.96 -11.35 21.26
C LEU A 5 57.46 -11.68 21.15
N SER A 6 56.60 -10.69 21.40
CA SER A 6 55.19 -10.74 21.00
C SER A 6 55.10 -10.53 19.49
N TYR A 7 54.65 -11.56 18.76
CA TYR A 7 54.31 -11.46 17.35
C TYR A 7 52.98 -10.72 17.20
N PHE A 8 53.04 -9.46 16.76
CA PHE A 8 51.88 -8.75 16.22
C PHE A 8 51.67 -9.24 14.77
N ILE A 9 50.60 -9.99 14.52
CA ILE A 9 50.18 -10.34 13.16
C ILE A 9 49.60 -9.09 12.53
N LEU A 10 50.34 -8.52 11.58
CA LEU A 10 49.91 -7.41 10.74
C LEU A 10 48.96 -7.95 9.67
N PHE A 11 47.64 -7.77 9.84
CA PHE A 11 46.68 -8.01 8.77
C PHE A 11 46.82 -6.90 7.72
N VAL A 12 47.50 -7.20 6.62
CA VAL A 12 47.51 -6.37 5.41
C VAL A 12 46.13 -6.50 4.76
N PHE A 13 45.25 -5.53 4.98
CA PHE A 13 44.05 -5.37 4.18
C PHE A 13 44.46 -4.90 2.78
N LEU A 14 44.45 -5.81 1.81
CA LEU A 14 44.40 -5.44 0.39
C LEU A 14 43.10 -4.68 0.17
N GLY A 15 43.19 -3.37 -0.03
CA GLY A 15 42.05 -2.53 -0.39
C GLY A 15 41.53 -2.89 -1.78
N SER A 16 40.48 -3.71 -1.83
CA SER A 16 39.61 -3.77 -2.99
C SER A 16 38.88 -2.44 -3.09
N ALA A 17 39.21 -1.67 -4.12
CA ALA A 17 38.49 -0.46 -4.50
C ALA A 17 37.03 -0.85 -4.80
N PHE A 18 36.14 -0.63 -3.83
CA PHE A 18 34.72 -0.53 -4.10
C PHE A 18 34.53 0.77 -4.89
N SER A 19 34.48 0.64 -6.21
CA SER A 19 33.95 1.72 -7.05
C SER A 19 32.51 1.95 -6.63
N ILE A 20 32.26 3.04 -5.91
CA ILE A 20 30.94 3.61 -5.73
C ILE A 20 30.46 3.92 -7.15
N VAL A 21 29.66 3.03 -7.72
CA VAL A 21 28.87 3.37 -8.91
C VAL A 21 27.88 4.42 -8.41
N PRO A 22 27.99 5.70 -8.85
CA PRO A 22 26.97 6.65 -8.51
C PRO A 22 25.67 6.11 -9.11
N ALA A 23 24.65 5.92 -8.26
CA ALA A 23 23.29 5.73 -8.73
C ALA A 23 23.01 6.93 -9.63
N GLN A 24 22.97 6.71 -10.94
CA GLN A 24 22.47 7.71 -11.86
C GLN A 24 21.01 7.91 -11.49
N ASN A 25 20.75 8.97 -10.72
CA ASN A 25 19.44 9.59 -10.68
C ASN A 25 19.12 9.95 -12.13
N GLN A 26 18.43 9.06 -12.81
CA GLN A 26 17.80 9.35 -14.09
C GLN A 26 16.73 10.39 -13.78
N THR A 27 17.12 11.65 -13.86
CA THR A 27 16.19 12.74 -14.14
C THR A 27 15.72 12.53 -15.58
N SER A 28 14.90 11.51 -15.80
CA SER A 28 14.17 11.37 -17.05
C SER A 28 13.33 12.63 -17.19
N ASN A 29 13.39 13.28 -18.35
CA ASN A 29 12.40 14.27 -18.70
C ASN A 29 11.04 13.56 -18.64
N GLN A 30 10.32 13.74 -17.53
CA GLN A 30 9.06 13.07 -17.23
C GLN A 30 8.08 13.39 -18.37
N THR A 31 7.82 12.38 -19.20
CA THR A 31 6.87 12.49 -20.32
C THR A 31 5.48 12.80 -19.79
N GLY A 32 4.60 13.34 -20.64
CA GLY A 32 3.20 13.53 -20.27
C GLY A 32 2.56 12.23 -19.78
N ALA A 33 2.87 11.11 -20.43
CA ALA A 33 2.43 9.77 -20.03
C ALA A 33 2.90 9.37 -18.63
N THR A 34 4.18 9.62 -18.29
CA THR A 34 4.72 9.25 -16.97
C THR A 34 4.02 10.05 -15.86
N LYS A 35 3.81 11.37 -16.07
CA LYS A 35 3.07 12.20 -15.10
C LYS A 35 1.63 11.73 -14.91
N GLN A 36 0.95 11.33 -16.00
CA GLN A 36 -0.41 10.81 -15.92
C GLN A 36 -0.47 9.48 -15.17
N LEU A 37 0.51 8.60 -15.36
CA LEU A 37 0.59 7.31 -14.67
C LEU A 37 0.72 7.49 -13.15
N TYR A 38 1.68 8.30 -12.72
CA TYR A 38 1.87 8.54 -11.29
C TYR A 38 0.70 9.30 -10.67
N ALA A 39 0.09 10.26 -11.39
CA ALA A 39 -1.12 10.92 -10.90
C ALA A 39 -2.29 9.93 -10.71
N LEU A 40 -2.41 8.90 -11.55
CA LEU A 40 -3.39 7.83 -11.37
C LEU A 40 -3.06 7.00 -10.13
N PHE A 41 -1.79 6.59 -9.95
CA PHE A 41 -1.36 5.83 -8.77
C PHE A 41 -1.59 6.59 -7.47
N ASP A 42 -1.24 7.87 -7.42
CA ASP A 42 -1.45 8.72 -6.25
C ASP A 42 -2.94 8.86 -5.91
N ALA A 43 -3.79 9.06 -6.94
CA ALA A 43 -5.23 9.17 -6.74
C ALA A 43 -5.84 7.87 -6.19
N GLU A 44 -5.41 6.71 -6.70
CA GLU A 44 -5.89 5.40 -6.24
C GLU A 44 -5.35 5.05 -4.86
N TRP A 45 -4.12 5.44 -4.53
CA TRP A 45 -3.57 5.31 -3.19
C TRP A 45 -4.40 6.10 -2.17
N GLU A 46 -4.65 7.38 -2.43
CA GLU A 46 -5.45 8.23 -1.54
C GLU A 46 -6.90 7.73 -1.41
N LEU A 47 -7.50 7.26 -2.50
CA LEU A 47 -8.82 6.64 -2.45
C LEU A 47 -8.80 5.35 -1.64
N GLY A 48 -7.78 4.50 -1.81
CA GLY A 48 -7.60 3.25 -1.08
C GLY A 48 -7.52 3.48 0.43
N LEU A 49 -6.77 4.49 0.88
CA LEU A 49 -6.69 4.88 2.28
C LEU A 49 -8.04 5.35 2.83
N LYS A 50 -8.80 6.12 2.04
CA LYS A 50 -10.12 6.62 2.42
C LYS A 50 -11.18 5.51 2.49
N GLU A 51 -11.21 4.61 1.52
CA GLU A 51 -12.16 3.49 1.44
C GLU A 51 -11.79 2.34 2.39
N SER A 52 -10.54 2.28 2.84
CA SER A 52 -10.04 1.31 3.83
C SER A 52 -9.49 2.01 5.09
N PRO A 53 -10.34 2.63 5.93
CA PRO A 53 -9.90 3.35 7.13
C PRO A 53 -9.06 2.51 8.11
N THR A 54 -9.33 1.21 8.21
CA THR A 54 -8.57 0.30 9.08
C THR A 54 -7.15 0.06 8.57
N PHE A 55 -6.98 -0.04 7.25
CA PHE A 55 -5.68 -0.12 6.59
C PHE A 55 -4.92 1.19 6.73
N ALA A 56 -5.58 2.33 6.57
CA ALA A 56 -4.98 3.64 6.83
C ALA A 56 -4.46 3.74 8.28
N SER A 57 -5.28 3.35 9.26
CA SER A 57 -4.86 3.30 10.68
C SER A 57 -3.66 2.39 10.89
N PHE A 58 -3.64 1.20 10.26
CA PHE A 58 -2.53 0.26 10.34
C PHE A 58 -1.21 0.84 9.81
N LEU A 59 -1.28 1.65 8.75
CA LEU A 59 -0.12 2.37 8.20
C LEU A 59 0.27 3.61 9.02
N GLY A 60 -0.46 3.94 10.08
CA GLY A 60 -0.24 5.12 10.92
C GLY A 60 -0.88 6.41 10.38
N ASP A 61 -1.66 6.34 9.29
CA ASP A 61 -2.45 7.46 8.80
C ASP A 61 -3.73 7.61 9.63
N LYS A 62 -3.77 8.69 10.42
CA LYS A 62 -4.86 8.95 11.37
C LYS A 62 -6.06 9.69 10.78
N ARG A 63 -6.06 10.04 9.47
CA ARG A 63 -7.11 10.86 8.84
C ARG A 63 -8.52 10.25 8.90
N TYR A 64 -8.61 8.91 9.05
CA TYR A 64 -9.87 8.16 9.02
C TYR A 64 -10.05 7.24 10.24
N ASN A 65 -9.32 7.49 11.35
CA ASN A 65 -9.30 6.61 12.53
C ASN A 65 -10.66 6.40 13.19
N ASP A 66 -11.60 7.32 12.98
CA ASP A 66 -12.95 7.34 13.54
C ASP A 66 -13.96 6.46 12.78
N ARG A 67 -13.55 5.81 11.68
CA ARG A 67 -14.47 5.16 10.72
C ARG A 67 -14.16 3.69 10.48
N TRP A 68 -15.20 2.97 10.07
CA TRP A 68 -15.11 1.70 9.35
C TRP A 68 -15.31 1.93 7.85
N SER A 69 -14.88 0.97 7.03
CA SER A 69 -15.24 0.94 5.62
C SER A 69 -16.74 0.71 5.45
N ASP A 70 -17.36 1.39 4.47
CA ASP A 70 -18.75 1.15 4.09
C ASP A 70 -18.86 -0.19 3.34
N GLN A 71 -19.49 -1.18 3.97
CA GLN A 71 -19.70 -2.53 3.43
C GLN A 71 -21.07 -2.72 2.75
N SER A 72 -21.87 -1.65 2.61
CA SER A 72 -23.15 -1.73 1.90
C SER A 72 -22.96 -2.19 0.45
N LEU A 73 -23.97 -2.88 -0.10
CA LEU A 73 -23.96 -3.30 -1.51
C LEU A 73 -23.75 -2.12 -2.46
N GLN A 74 -24.33 -0.96 -2.15
CA GLN A 74 -24.15 0.26 -2.91
C GLN A 74 -22.67 0.71 -2.95
N ALA A 75 -21.99 0.69 -1.80
CA ALA A 75 -20.58 1.06 -1.72
C ALA A 75 -19.69 0.03 -2.45
N ILE A 76 -20.00 -1.26 -2.34
CA ILE A 76 -19.31 -2.34 -3.07
C ILE A 76 -19.45 -2.15 -4.59
N GLU A 77 -20.66 -1.90 -5.08
CA GLU A 77 -20.93 -1.63 -6.50
C GLU A 77 -20.21 -0.37 -6.97
N LYS A 78 -20.24 0.70 -6.18
CA LYS A 78 -19.50 1.93 -6.48
C LYS A 78 -17.99 1.69 -6.61
N ARG A 79 -17.40 0.93 -5.68
CA ARG A 79 -15.97 0.56 -5.76
C ARG A 79 -15.68 -0.30 -6.98
N GLN A 80 -16.58 -1.20 -7.36
CA GLN A 80 -16.42 -1.98 -8.60
C GLN A 80 -16.45 -1.10 -9.84
N GLN A 81 -17.41 -0.19 -9.92
CA GLN A 81 -17.53 0.73 -11.04
C GLN A 81 -16.29 1.63 -11.15
N HIS A 82 -15.81 2.14 -10.01
CA HIS A 82 -14.56 2.90 -9.93
C HIS A 82 -13.38 2.12 -10.50
N ARG A 83 -13.19 0.84 -10.11
CA ARG A 83 -12.10 0.00 -10.67
C ARG A 83 -12.16 -0.14 -12.19
N ILE A 84 -13.37 -0.26 -12.76
CA ILE A 84 -13.57 -0.33 -14.22
C ILE A 84 -13.16 1.00 -14.88
N GLU A 85 -13.54 2.12 -14.28
CA GLU A 85 -13.18 3.46 -14.76
C GLU A 85 -11.67 3.72 -14.65
N THR A 86 -11.03 3.27 -13.58
CA THR A 86 -9.57 3.32 -13.39
C THR A 86 -8.84 2.53 -14.48
N LEU A 87 -9.28 1.31 -14.83
CA LEU A 87 -8.70 0.57 -15.96
C LEU A 87 -8.88 1.30 -17.29
N ALA A 88 -10.04 1.92 -17.51
CA ALA A 88 -10.28 2.71 -18.71
C ALA A 88 -9.40 3.97 -18.76
N ALA A 89 -9.13 4.59 -17.61
CA ALA A 89 -8.20 5.72 -17.49
C ALA A 89 -6.75 5.29 -17.74
N LEU A 90 -6.31 4.18 -17.15
CA LEU A 90 -4.98 3.60 -17.35
C LEU A 90 -4.71 3.35 -18.84
N LYS A 91 -5.67 2.75 -19.56
CA LYS A 91 -5.56 2.45 -21.01
C LYS A 91 -5.41 3.67 -21.92
N LYS A 92 -5.68 4.88 -21.43
CA LYS A 92 -5.45 6.13 -22.17
C LYS A 92 -3.99 6.57 -22.12
N ILE A 93 -3.19 6.04 -21.21
CA ILE A 93 -1.77 6.37 -21.06
C ILE A 93 -1.00 5.57 -22.11
N ASN A 94 -0.20 6.28 -22.93
CA ASN A 94 0.62 5.62 -23.95
C ASN A 94 1.79 4.86 -23.30
N ARG A 95 1.62 3.55 -23.11
CA ARG A 95 2.65 2.67 -22.52
C ARG A 95 4.01 2.75 -23.24
N ALA A 96 4.05 3.01 -24.54
CA ALA A 96 5.30 3.11 -25.29
C ALA A 96 6.13 4.36 -24.97
N GLU A 97 5.52 5.38 -24.35
CA GLU A 97 6.19 6.61 -23.90
C GLU A 97 6.71 6.52 -22.44
N LEU A 98 6.51 5.37 -21.80
CA LEU A 98 6.97 5.09 -20.44
C LEU A 98 8.39 4.50 -20.45
N SER A 99 9.14 4.78 -19.37
CA SER A 99 10.41 4.09 -19.12
C SER A 99 10.19 2.58 -18.95
N ALA A 100 11.23 1.75 -19.08
CA ALA A 100 11.10 0.31 -18.87
C ALA A 100 10.57 -0.04 -17.46
N SER A 101 10.97 0.72 -16.44
CA SER A 101 10.47 0.55 -15.07
C SER A 101 8.99 0.95 -14.96
N ASP A 102 8.59 2.05 -15.60
CA ASP A 102 7.21 2.52 -15.56
C ASP A 102 6.27 1.63 -16.39
N GLN A 103 6.77 1.01 -17.45
CA GLN A 103 6.04 -0.03 -18.18
C GLN A 103 5.74 -1.24 -17.29
N LEU A 104 6.71 -1.66 -16.47
CA LEU A 104 6.48 -2.74 -15.51
C LEU A 104 5.45 -2.33 -14.45
N ASN A 105 5.56 -1.12 -13.88
CA ASN A 105 4.60 -0.61 -12.90
C ASN A 105 3.19 -0.52 -13.50
N TYR A 106 3.08 -0.02 -14.73
CA TYR A 106 1.84 0.01 -15.50
C TYR A 106 1.23 -1.40 -15.65
N ASP A 107 2.04 -2.38 -16.05
CA ASP A 107 1.56 -3.75 -16.29
C ASP A 107 1.09 -4.43 -15.01
N LEU A 108 1.82 -4.24 -13.90
CA LEU A 108 1.44 -4.78 -12.59
C LEU A 108 0.14 -4.15 -12.10
N PHE A 109 0.04 -2.82 -12.17
CA PHE A 109 -1.18 -2.11 -11.80
C PHE A 109 -2.38 -2.52 -12.67
N GLN A 110 -2.18 -2.67 -13.99
CA GLN A 110 -3.22 -3.17 -14.88
C GLN A 110 -3.70 -4.55 -14.44
N LYS A 111 -2.76 -5.47 -14.18
CA LYS A 111 -3.08 -6.83 -13.75
C LYS A 111 -3.88 -6.84 -12.45
N ASP A 112 -3.45 -6.10 -11.44
CA ASP A 112 -4.12 -6.05 -10.14
C ASP A 112 -5.58 -5.57 -10.28
N TYR A 113 -5.82 -4.54 -11.11
CA TYR A 113 -7.17 -4.02 -11.34
C TYR A 113 -8.01 -4.94 -12.22
N GLU A 114 -7.43 -5.59 -13.24
CA GLU A 114 -8.14 -6.58 -14.06
C GLU A 114 -8.59 -7.77 -13.20
N GLU A 115 -7.71 -8.29 -12.34
CA GLU A 115 -8.05 -9.36 -11.40
C GLU A 115 -9.11 -8.93 -10.39
N ALA A 116 -9.06 -7.69 -9.89
CA ALA A 116 -10.08 -7.16 -8.98
C ALA A 116 -11.45 -6.99 -9.67
N VAL A 117 -11.48 -6.50 -10.91
CA VAL A 117 -12.71 -6.35 -11.70
C VAL A 117 -13.30 -7.71 -12.04
N GLU A 118 -12.49 -8.65 -12.53
CA GLU A 118 -12.93 -10.01 -12.83
C GLU A 118 -13.41 -10.74 -11.56
N GLY A 119 -12.67 -10.57 -10.47
CA GLY A 119 -12.93 -11.21 -9.17
C GLY A 119 -14.31 -10.88 -8.59
N ASN A 120 -14.88 -9.73 -8.95
CA ASN A 120 -16.19 -9.29 -8.48
C ASN A 120 -17.32 -10.29 -8.84
N LYS A 121 -17.18 -11.05 -9.94
CA LYS A 121 -18.17 -12.07 -10.35
C LYS A 121 -18.35 -13.19 -9.31
N PHE A 122 -17.33 -13.43 -8.49
CA PHE A 122 -17.36 -14.45 -7.44
C PHE A 122 -18.00 -13.95 -6.14
N LYS A 123 -18.35 -12.66 -6.05
CA LYS A 123 -19.08 -12.04 -4.93
C LYS A 123 -18.48 -12.38 -3.56
N ARG A 124 -17.15 -12.29 -3.41
CA ARG A 124 -16.45 -12.61 -2.14
C ARG A 124 -16.96 -11.80 -0.94
N TYR A 125 -17.58 -10.63 -1.17
CA TYR A 125 -18.24 -9.85 -0.12
C TYR A 125 -19.42 -10.58 0.56
N LEU A 126 -19.94 -11.66 -0.04
CA LEU A 126 -20.93 -12.54 0.59
C LEU A 126 -20.31 -13.61 1.50
N LEU A 127 -18.98 -13.63 1.61
CA LEU A 127 -18.21 -14.56 2.46
C LEU A 127 -17.39 -13.76 3.49
N PRO A 128 -18.04 -13.04 4.44
CA PRO A 128 -17.37 -12.12 5.37
C PRO A 128 -16.52 -12.83 6.44
N ILE A 129 -16.60 -14.16 6.51
CA ILE A 129 -15.84 -15.01 7.45
C ILE A 129 -15.10 -16.06 6.63
N THR A 130 -13.79 -16.12 6.82
CA THR A 130 -12.91 -17.15 6.26
C THR A 130 -11.95 -17.65 7.33
N GLN A 131 -11.20 -18.72 7.05
CA GLN A 131 -10.17 -19.21 7.97
C GLN A 131 -9.00 -18.21 8.15
N GLN A 132 -8.77 -17.32 7.17
CA GLN A 132 -7.66 -16.35 7.18
C GLN A 132 -8.03 -14.99 7.77
N GLY A 133 -9.29 -14.76 8.11
CA GLY A 133 -9.76 -13.49 8.61
C GLY A 133 -11.22 -13.22 8.27
N GLY A 134 -11.64 -12.01 8.57
CA GLY A 134 -13.02 -11.59 8.46
C GLY A 134 -13.40 -10.76 9.67
N ILE A 135 -14.69 -10.64 9.91
CA ILE A 135 -15.16 -9.84 11.03
C ILE A 135 -14.68 -10.35 12.40
N GLN A 136 -14.47 -11.66 12.51
CA GLN A 136 -14.04 -12.30 13.74
C GLN A 136 -12.61 -11.95 14.18
N THR A 137 -11.83 -11.26 13.34
CA THR A 137 -10.47 -10.80 13.65
C THR A 137 -10.39 -9.27 13.74
N ILE A 138 -11.52 -8.56 13.69
CA ILE A 138 -11.53 -7.09 13.62
C ILE A 138 -11.05 -6.43 14.93
N ASP A 139 -11.13 -7.14 16.05
CA ASP A 139 -10.65 -6.72 17.36
C ASP A 139 -9.12 -6.62 17.42
N GLU A 140 -8.41 -7.38 16.58
CA GLU A 140 -6.95 -7.34 16.47
C GLU A 140 -6.43 -5.93 16.11
N LEU A 141 -7.25 -5.12 15.43
CA LEU A 141 -6.88 -3.76 15.05
C LEU A 141 -6.45 -2.90 16.24
N ALA A 142 -7.08 -3.07 17.41
CA ALA A 142 -6.72 -2.35 18.63
C ALA A 142 -5.28 -2.65 19.09
N GLN A 143 -4.76 -3.82 18.75
CA GLN A 143 -3.40 -4.25 19.10
C GLN A 143 -2.35 -3.72 18.11
N LEU A 144 -2.78 -3.33 16.91
CA LEU A 144 -1.90 -2.88 15.82
C LEU A 144 -1.72 -1.37 15.76
N ILE A 145 -2.67 -0.60 16.30
CA ILE A 145 -2.67 0.87 16.22
C ILE A 145 -2.18 1.51 17.53
N GLN A 146 -1.67 2.74 17.43
CA GLN A 146 -1.09 3.44 18.57
C GLN A 146 -2.10 4.38 19.26
N PHE A 147 -2.20 4.28 20.58
CA PHE A 147 -2.98 5.15 21.45
C PHE A 147 -2.04 6.07 22.24
N GLN A 148 -1.84 7.30 21.78
CA GLN A 148 -0.88 8.25 22.38
C GLN A 148 -1.54 9.52 22.89
N THR A 149 -2.67 9.90 22.30
CA THR A 149 -3.37 11.15 22.58
C THR A 149 -4.82 10.86 22.96
N VAL A 150 -5.47 11.82 23.64
CA VAL A 150 -6.91 11.73 23.95
C VAL A 150 -7.74 11.47 22.69
N LYS A 151 -7.38 12.13 21.57
CA LYS A 151 -8.02 11.95 20.28
C LYS A 151 -7.98 10.50 19.78
N ASP A 152 -6.89 9.76 20.01
CA ASP A 152 -6.80 8.36 19.58
C ASP A 152 -7.85 7.48 20.28
N TYR A 153 -8.13 7.76 21.56
CA TYR A 153 -9.19 7.08 22.30
C TYR A 153 -10.58 7.53 21.86
N GLU A 154 -10.78 8.82 21.58
CA GLU A 154 -12.05 9.35 21.05
C GLU A 154 -12.40 8.73 19.69
N ASP A 155 -11.42 8.65 18.78
CA ASP A 155 -11.58 8.03 17.46
C ASP A 155 -11.93 6.54 17.59
N TRP A 156 -11.28 5.83 18.52
CA TRP A 156 -11.61 4.41 18.78
C TRP A 156 -13.01 4.23 19.35
N ILE A 157 -13.44 5.09 20.28
CA ILE A 157 -14.82 5.08 20.81
C ILE A 157 -15.82 5.34 19.68
N ALA A 158 -15.56 6.31 18.79
CA ALA A 158 -16.40 6.57 17.63
C ALA A 158 -16.52 5.34 16.73
N ARG A 159 -15.40 4.67 16.46
CA ARG A 159 -15.34 3.42 15.69
C ARG A 159 -16.14 2.30 16.37
N MET A 160 -16.02 2.10 17.68
CA MET A 160 -16.82 1.11 18.41
C MET A 160 -18.32 1.42 18.39
N ASN A 161 -18.71 2.69 18.49
CA ASN A 161 -20.11 3.11 18.39
C ASN A 161 -20.69 2.89 16.99
N ALA A 162 -19.86 3.02 15.95
CA ALA A 162 -20.26 2.76 14.56
C ALA A 162 -20.19 1.28 14.16
N PHE A 163 -19.68 0.40 15.02
CA PHE A 163 -19.50 -1.02 14.71
C PHE A 163 -20.81 -1.75 14.34
N PRO A 164 -21.97 -1.51 14.99
CA PRO A 164 -23.23 -2.13 14.56
C PRO A 164 -23.59 -1.84 13.10
N VAL A 165 -23.35 -0.61 12.62
CA VAL A 165 -23.63 -0.25 11.22
C VAL A 165 -22.65 -0.92 10.26
N PHE A 166 -21.40 -1.12 10.67
CA PHE A 166 -20.41 -1.86 9.88
C PHE A 166 -20.76 -3.35 9.71
N MET A 167 -21.56 -3.90 10.64
CA MET A 167 -21.99 -5.30 10.63
C MET A 167 -23.21 -5.58 9.75
N GLU A 168 -23.93 -4.55 9.32
CA GLU A 168 -25.16 -4.64 8.53
C GLU A 168 -24.87 -4.67 7.02
#